data_AF-A0A2H0AJR6-F1
#
_entry.id   AF-A0A2H0AJR6-F1
#
_cell.length_a   1.000
_cell.length_b   1.000
_cell.length_c   1.000
_cell.angle_alpha   90.00
_cell.angle_beta   90.00
_cell.angle_gamma   90.00
#
_symmetry.space_group_name_H-M   'P 1'
#
loop_
_entity.id
_entity.type
_entity.pdbx_description
1 polymer ?
#
loop_
_entity_poly.entity_id
_entity_poly.type
_entity_poly.pdbx_seq_one_letter_code
_entity_poly.pdbx_strand_id
1 'polypeptide(L)' 'MRSAICILISETLRISGGNRSRAARMLGLSRPTLHAKIDKYGIKCEVTVIKE' A
#
# COMPACT_ATOMS: atom_id res chain seq x y z
N MET A 1 2.39 7.89 16.76
CA MET A 1 3.06 6.58 16.55
C MET A 1 2.74 6.05 15.17
N ARG A 2 3.75 5.78 14.34
CA ARG A 2 3.56 5.14 13.02
C ARG A 2 3.36 3.63 13.27
N SER A 3 2.23 3.07 12.85
CA SER A 3 1.94 1.65 13.06
C SER A 3 2.83 0.79 12.15
N ALA A 4 3.32 -0.36 12.63
CA ALA A 4 4.14 -1.29 11.83
C ALA A 4 3.46 -1.68 10.50
N ILE A 5 2.12 -1.70 10.50
CA ILE A 5 1.34 -2.02 9.30
C ILE A 5 1.41 -0.94 8.21
N CYS A 6 1.62 0.33 8.59
CA CYS A 6 1.84 1.40 7.62
C CYS A 6 3.13 1.19 6.84
N ILE A 7 4.19 0.76 7.53
CA ILE A 7 5.49 0.50 6.92
C ILE A 7 5.35 -0.62 5.90
N LEU A 8 4.71 -1.73 6.28
CA LEU A 8 4.46 -2.86 5.39
C LEU A 8 3.62 -2.47 4.17
N ILE A 9 2.55 -1.69 4.37
CA ILE A 9 1.67 -1.25 3.27
C ILE A 9 2.44 -0.32 2.32
N SER A 10 3.16 0.68 2.85
CA SER A 10 3.96 1.59 2.02
C SER A 10 5.04 0.87 1.23
N GLU A 11 5.75 -0.07 1.85
CA GLU A 11 6.81 -0.81 1.18
C GLU A 11 6.25 -1.75 0.11
N THR A 12 5.16 -2.45 0.43
CA THR A 12 4.52 -3.33 -0.55
C THR A 12 3.95 -2.54 -1.73
N LEU A 13 3.40 -1.35 -1.48
CA LEU A 13 2.94 -0.46 -2.55
C LEU A 13 4.11 0.04 -3.42
N ARG A 14 5.28 0.31 -2.84
CA ARG A 14 6.49 0.67 -3.59
C ARG A 14 6.94 -0.50 -4.48
N ILE A 15 7.05 -1.71 -3.92
CA ILE A 15 7.43 -2.93 -4.65
C ILE A 15 6.38 -3.28 -5.73
N SER A 16 5.09 -3.03 -5.47
CA SER A 16 4.02 -3.30 -6.43
C SER A 16 3.87 -2.23 -7.51
N GLY A 17 4.67 -1.15 -7.48
CA GLY A 17 4.58 -0.03 -8.42
C GLY A 17 3.29 0.77 -8.26
N GLY A 18 2.76 0.89 -7.05
CA GLY A 18 1.49 1.55 -6.75
C GLY A 18 0.25 0.72 -7.06
N ASN A 19 0.40 -0.53 -7.55
CA ASN A 19 -0.73 -1.40 -7.83
C ASN A 19 -1.31 -1.94 -6.51
N ARG A 20 -2.42 -1.35 -6.08
CA ARG A 20 -3.13 -1.68 -4.83
C ARG A 20 -3.68 -3.12 -4.82
N SER A 21 -4.15 -3.61 -5.97
CA SER A 21 -4.61 -5.00 -6.08
C SER A 21 -3.47 -6.00 -5.92
N ARG A 22 -2.31 -5.71 -6.51
CA ARG A 22 -1.11 -6.53 -6.35
C ARG A 22 -0.57 -6.45 -4.92
N ALA A 23 -0.53 -5.26 -4.31
CA ALA A 23 -0.12 -5.09 -2.93
C ALA A 23 -1.03 -5.83 -1.95
N ALA A 24 -2.35 -5.81 -2.16
CA ALA A 24 -3.29 -6.57 -1.34
C ALA A 24 -2.99 -8.08 -1.39
N ARG A 25 -2.75 -8.63 -2.60
CA ARG A 25 -2.36 -10.03 -2.77
C ARG A 25 -1.02 -10.36 -2.10
N MET A 26 -0.04 -9.48 -2.20
CA MET A 26 1.28 -9.66 -1.57
C MET A 26 1.21 -9.63 -0.04
N LEU A 27 0.32 -8.81 0.54
CA LEU A 27 0.09 -8.73 1.98
C LEU A 27 -0.86 -9.81 2.52
N GLY A 28 -1.42 -10.68 1.66
CA GLY A 28 -2.45 -11.64 2.06
C GLY A 28 -3.74 -11.00 2.53
N LEU A 29 -4.02 -9.75 2.11
CA LEU A 29 -5.20 -9.00 2.50
C LEU A 29 -6.24 -9.02 1.40
N SER A 30 -7.51 -8.97 1.79
CA SER A 30 -8.56 -8.61 0.84
C SER A 30 -8.35 -7.16 0.36
N ARG A 31 -8.73 -6.87 -0.88
CA ARG A 31 -8.73 -5.50 -1.43
C ARG A 31 -9.46 -4.50 -0.52
N PRO A 32 -10.70 -4.74 -0.05
CA PRO A 32 -11.37 -3.78 0.83
C PRO A 32 -10.64 -3.58 2.17
N THR A 33 -9.99 -4.62 2.72
CA THR A 33 -9.18 -4.47 3.93
C THR A 33 -7.97 -3.56 3.71
N LEU A 34 -7.28 -3.69 2.57
CA LEU A 34 -6.16 -2.82 2.24
C LEU A 34 -6.61 -1.36 2.14
N HIS A 35 -7.71 -1.10 1.44
CA HIS A 35 -8.27 0.24 1.30
C HIS A 35 -8.63 0.86 2.66
N ALA A 36 -9.35 0.13 3.51
CA ALA A 36 -9.71 0.61 4.84
C ALA A 36 -8.48 0.95 5.71
N LYS A 37 -7.38 0.19 5.57
CA LYS A 37 -6.12 0.50 6.27
C LYS A 37 -5.43 1.73 5.67
N ILE A 38 -5.39 1.87 4.35
CA ILE A 38 -4.83 3.05 3.69
C ILE A 38 -5.56 4.31 4.15
N ASP A 39 -6.89 4.29 4.18
CA ASP A 39 -7.72 5.41 4.62
C ASP A 39 -7.54 5.69 6.12
N LYS A 40 -7.62 4.64 6.96
CA LYS A 40 -7.46 4.76 8.42
C LYS A 40 -6.11 5.36 8.83
N TYR A 41 -5.05 5.04 8.09
CA TYR A 41 -3.70 5.48 8.43
C TYR A 41 -3.18 6.61 7.53
N GLY A 42 -4.00 7.15 6.63
CA GLY A 42 -3.64 8.25 5.73
C GLY A 42 -2.40 7.97 4.88
N ILE A 43 -2.24 6.73 4.41
CA ILE A 43 -1.04 6.30 3.67
C ILE A 43 -1.04 6.96 2.28
N LYS A 44 -0.27 8.03 2.13
CA LYS A 44 -0.07 8.69 0.83
C LYS A 44 0.73 7.76 -0.09
N CYS A 45 0.07 7.29 -1.15
CA CYS A 45 0.72 6.55 -2.20
C CYS A 45 1.36 7.56 -3.16
N GLU A 46 2.60 7.95 -2.90
CA GLU A 46 3.40 8.68 -3.89
C GLU A 46 3.87 7.68 -4.94
N VAL A 47 3.02 7.45 -5.94
CA VAL A 47 3.38 6.65 -7.10
C VAL A 47 4.22 7.55 -8.00
N THR A 48 5.54 7.54 -7.82
CA THR A 48 6.46 8.10 -8.82
C THR A 48 6.48 7.14 -9.99
N VAL A 49 5.61 7.38 -10.98
CA VAL A 49 5.75 6.76 -12.30
C VAL A 49 7.03 7.34 -12.91
N ILE A 50 8.14 6.63 -12.74
CA ILE A 50 9.31 6.80 -13.60
C ILE A 50 8.87 6.24 -14.95
N LYS A 51 8.30 7.11 -15.78
CA LYS A 51 8.13 6.87 -17.21
C LYS A 51 9.52 7.09 -17.82
N GLU A 52 10.15 6.00 -18.23
CA GLU A 52 11.25 6.02 -19.19
C GLU A 52 10.68 6.20 -20.61
#